data_AF-A0AAE9HAB4-F1
#
_entry.id   AF-A0AAE9HAB4-F1
#
_cell.length_a   1.000
_cell.length_b   1.000
_cell.length_c   1.000
_cell.angle_alpha   90.00
_cell.angle_beta   90.00
_cell.angle_gamma   90.00
#
_symmetry.space_group_name_H-M   'P 1'
#
loop_
_entity.id
_entity.type
_entity.pdbx_description
1 polymer ?
#
loop_
_entity_poly.entity_id
_entity_poly.type
_entity_poly.pdbx_seq_one_letter_code
_entity_poly.pdbx_strand_id
1 'polypeptide(L)'
;MFANCQRGGMDIAFPDICKTPPALLPIPYPNFATGLMGIPNAWNILLQGGPAHNLLTTIPLSNGDNPGVALGLISQTVMSRSRSITCVPNVLWKGIPATRLTSLSMQNTVNTVGMRVVPSQFKVLLLGGGGAGGGAGKGGKGVSGSGPDAARKAAAREAKRAQLKRNRRRGAQREREVEAELKQEGHEVMGTQVSAKTPLTRRVIDILIKDKNTGKIRAVEVKSGGARRSATQKAKDKAMESKGAELIGKNAPKQPLPKNIRIPTEVRH
;
A
#
# COMPACT_ATOMS: atom_id res chain seq x y z
N MET A 1 -3.21 21.76 8.81
CA MET A 1 -3.25 22.77 7.72
C MET A 1 -4.66 22.94 7.21
N PHE A 2 -4.94 24.06 6.55
CA PHE A 2 -6.28 24.40 6.06
C PHE A 2 -6.84 23.37 5.08
N ALA A 3 -8.10 23.00 5.24
CA ALA A 3 -8.82 22.09 4.36
C ALA A 3 -8.92 22.63 2.91
N ASN A 4 -8.78 21.74 1.92
CA ASN A 4 -8.99 22.08 0.51
C ASN A 4 -10.47 22.02 0.13
N CYS A 5 -10.92 22.96 -0.70
CA CYS A 5 -12.27 23.03 -1.22
C CYS A 5 -12.34 23.81 -2.53
N GLN A 6 -13.50 23.80 -3.18
CA GLN A 6 -13.76 24.49 -4.45
C GLN A 6 -13.76 26.03 -4.37
N ARG A 7 -13.53 26.63 -3.20
CA ARG A 7 -13.56 28.10 -3.03
C ARG A 7 -12.31 28.80 -3.60
N GLY A 8 -11.21 28.06 -3.78
CA GLY A 8 -9.96 28.60 -4.29
C GLY A 8 -8.81 27.63 -4.13
N GLY A 9 -7.62 28.20 -3.98
CA GLY A 9 -6.38 27.45 -3.80
C GLY A 9 -5.75 27.01 -5.12
N MET A 10 -4.44 26.80 -5.08
CA MET A 10 -3.63 26.51 -6.24
C MET A 10 -2.54 25.53 -5.85
N ASP A 11 -2.42 24.46 -6.63
CA ASP A 11 -1.28 23.57 -6.58
C ASP A 11 -0.19 24.15 -7.48
N ILE A 12 1.03 24.27 -6.97
CA ILE A 12 2.20 24.76 -7.70
C ILE A 12 3.23 23.64 -7.74
N ALA A 13 3.79 23.36 -8.93
CA ALA A 13 4.90 22.45 -9.13
C ALA A 13 6.02 23.10 -9.93
N PHE A 14 7.25 22.77 -9.55
CA PHE A 14 8.46 23.12 -10.29
C PHE A 14 9.59 22.17 -9.87
N PRO A 15 10.44 21.70 -10.79
CA PRO A 15 10.38 21.90 -12.25
C PRO A 15 9.41 20.93 -12.93
N ASP A 16 8.66 21.41 -13.93
CA ASP A 16 7.91 20.60 -14.88
C ASP A 16 8.69 20.53 -16.20
N ILE A 17 9.39 19.42 -16.44
CA ILE A 17 10.33 19.31 -17.57
C ILE A 17 9.56 18.87 -18.82
N CYS A 18 9.46 19.75 -19.80
CA CYS A 18 8.74 19.50 -21.04
C CYS A 18 9.66 19.63 -22.27
N LYS A 19 9.33 18.89 -23.32
CA LYS A 19 10.04 18.97 -24.60
C LYS A 19 9.57 20.23 -25.33
N THR A 20 10.50 21.10 -25.69
CA THR A 20 10.19 22.41 -26.27
C THR A 20 10.68 22.49 -27.71
N PRO A 21 9.79 22.69 -28.70
CA PRO A 21 10.20 22.94 -30.08
C PRO A 21 11.06 24.21 -30.23
N PRO A 22 11.90 24.31 -31.28
CA PRO A 22 12.06 23.37 -32.39
C PRO A 22 13.07 22.23 -32.09
N ALA A 23 13.95 22.41 -31.12
CA ALA A 23 15.03 21.45 -30.82
C ALA A 23 14.61 20.29 -29.90
N LEU A 24 13.34 20.26 -29.46
CA LEU A 24 12.79 19.29 -28.51
C LEU A 24 13.61 19.15 -27.21
N LEU A 25 14.26 20.25 -26.82
CA LEU A 25 15.09 20.27 -25.63
C LEU A 25 14.22 20.19 -24.36
N PRO A 26 14.67 19.46 -23.33
CA PRO A 26 13.99 19.42 -22.04
C PRO A 26 14.20 20.75 -21.31
N ILE A 27 13.16 21.56 -21.23
CA ILE A 27 13.17 22.85 -20.52
C ILE A 27 12.28 22.76 -19.27
N PRO A 28 12.75 23.21 -18.09
CA PRO A 28 11.94 23.25 -16.88
C PRO A 28 10.97 24.45 -16.89
N TYR A 29 9.69 24.18 -16.67
CA TYR A 29 8.63 25.17 -16.53
C TYR A 29 7.95 25.11 -15.15
N PRO A 30 7.31 26.19 -14.70
CA PRO A 30 6.36 26.12 -13.61
C PRO A 30 5.07 25.45 -14.09
N ASN A 31 4.38 24.74 -13.20
CA ASN A 31 3.06 24.18 -13.45
C ASN A 31 2.09 24.56 -12.33
N PHE A 32 0.87 24.90 -12.72
CA PHE A 32 -0.19 25.44 -11.88
C PHE A 32 -1.47 24.65 -12.09
N ALA A 33 -2.10 24.22 -11.01
CA ALA A 33 -3.42 23.60 -11.06
C ALA A 33 -4.38 24.32 -10.10
N THR A 34 -5.45 24.90 -10.65
CA THR A 34 -6.41 25.71 -9.89
C THR A 34 -7.45 24.82 -9.19
N GLY A 35 -7.56 24.95 -7.87
CA GLY A 35 -8.52 24.18 -7.05
C GLY A 35 -9.99 24.43 -7.43
N LEU A 36 -10.30 25.56 -8.05
CA LEU A 36 -11.64 25.89 -8.56
C LEU A 36 -12.16 24.91 -9.62
N MET A 37 -11.28 24.12 -10.24
CA MET A 37 -11.64 23.16 -11.29
C MET A 37 -11.68 21.71 -10.78
N GLY A 38 -11.47 21.48 -9.49
CA GLY A 38 -11.41 20.13 -8.91
C GLY A 38 -12.72 19.34 -9.08
N ILE A 39 -12.64 18.16 -9.69
CA ILE A 39 -13.73 17.20 -9.87
C ILE A 39 -13.25 15.76 -9.68
N PRO A 40 -14.05 14.84 -9.11
CA PRO A 40 -15.29 15.08 -8.38
C PRO A 40 -15.03 15.73 -7.02
N ASN A 41 -15.99 16.50 -6.51
CA ASN A 41 -15.92 17.14 -5.20
C ASN A 41 -17.01 16.57 -4.24
N ALA A 42 -16.88 16.87 -2.95
CA ALA A 42 -17.86 16.49 -1.94
C ALA A 42 -18.98 17.53 -1.85
N TRP A 43 -19.92 17.54 -2.82
CA TRP A 43 -21.05 18.48 -2.89
C TRP A 43 -21.88 18.65 -1.60
N ASN A 44 -21.92 17.63 -0.73
CA ASN A 44 -22.66 17.65 0.53
C ASN A 44 -21.84 18.16 1.74
N ILE A 45 -20.56 18.49 1.56
CA ILE A 45 -19.69 18.99 2.61
C ILE A 45 -19.15 20.35 2.14
N LEU A 46 -19.74 21.43 2.65
CA LEU A 46 -19.41 22.79 2.23
C LEU A 46 -18.46 23.43 3.24
N LEU A 47 -17.27 23.81 2.78
CA LEU A 47 -16.28 24.55 3.56
C LEU A 47 -16.30 25.99 3.08
N GLN A 48 -16.81 26.89 3.93
CA GLN A 48 -16.97 28.30 3.59
C GLN A 48 -17.79 28.51 2.28
N GLY A 49 -18.78 27.65 2.04
CA GLY A 49 -19.64 27.67 0.85
C GLY A 49 -19.12 26.89 -0.37
N GLY A 50 -17.86 26.40 -0.35
CA GLY A 50 -17.30 25.58 -1.43
C GLY A 50 -17.30 24.08 -1.10
N PRO A 51 -17.65 23.17 -2.03
CA PRO A 51 -17.52 21.73 -1.84
C PRO A 51 -16.11 21.29 -1.43
N ALA A 52 -15.99 20.39 -0.45
CA ALA A 52 -14.71 19.90 0.07
C ALA A 52 -13.97 18.97 -0.91
N HIS A 53 -12.63 18.94 -0.85
CA HIS A 53 -11.76 18.13 -1.74
C HIS A 53 -11.11 16.94 -1.04
N ASN A 54 -11.36 15.72 -1.49
CA ASN A 54 -10.71 14.54 -0.96
C ASN A 54 -9.69 13.97 -1.96
N LEU A 55 -9.06 12.84 -1.62
CA LEU A 55 -8.04 12.21 -2.46
C LEU A 55 -8.55 11.79 -3.87
N LEU A 56 -9.86 11.71 -4.09
CA LEU A 56 -10.41 11.47 -5.44
C LEU A 56 -10.56 12.74 -6.26
N THR A 57 -10.52 13.92 -5.65
CA THR A 57 -10.63 15.16 -6.39
C THR A 57 -9.40 15.35 -7.27
N THR A 58 -9.64 15.46 -8.57
CA THR A 58 -8.62 15.74 -9.58
C THR A 58 -8.90 17.09 -10.22
N ILE A 59 -7.87 17.88 -10.44
CA ILE A 59 -7.97 19.08 -11.25
C ILE A 59 -7.70 18.64 -12.69
N PRO A 60 -8.65 18.78 -13.62
CA PRO A 60 -8.55 18.13 -14.93
C PRO A 60 -7.45 18.73 -15.82
N LEU A 61 -7.11 19.99 -15.63
CA LEU A 61 -6.14 20.73 -16.45
C LEU A 61 -5.12 21.43 -15.55
N SER A 62 -3.84 21.30 -15.91
CA SER A 62 -2.72 22.06 -15.35
C SER A 62 -2.18 23.03 -16.41
N ASN A 63 -1.56 24.14 -16.00
CA ASN A 63 -1.11 25.23 -16.88
C ASN A 63 0.28 25.74 -16.48
N GLY A 64 0.96 26.47 -17.36
CA GLY A 64 2.25 27.11 -17.08
C GLY A 64 3.43 26.45 -17.81
N ASP A 65 3.24 25.19 -18.23
CA ASP A 65 4.16 24.41 -19.07
C ASP A 65 3.77 24.43 -20.56
N ASN A 66 2.87 25.34 -20.96
CA ASN A 66 2.33 25.47 -22.32
C ASN A 66 3.38 25.62 -23.43
N PRO A 67 4.53 26.30 -23.24
CA PRO A 67 5.57 26.34 -24.27
C PRO A 67 6.15 24.96 -24.60
N GLY A 68 6.07 24.00 -23.67
CA GLY A 68 6.45 22.60 -23.84
C GLY A 68 5.41 21.77 -24.61
N VAL A 69 4.92 22.28 -25.75
CA VAL A 69 3.86 21.65 -26.55
C VAL A 69 4.22 20.26 -27.08
N ALA A 70 5.50 19.91 -27.11
CA ALA A 70 5.97 18.58 -27.53
C ALA A 70 5.93 17.54 -26.39
N LEU A 71 5.05 17.76 -25.39
CA LEU A 71 4.74 16.88 -24.27
C LEU A 71 5.75 16.91 -23.13
N GLY A 72 5.27 16.53 -21.94
CA GLY A 72 6.10 16.30 -20.76
C GLY A 72 7.14 15.21 -20.99
N LEU A 73 8.36 15.40 -20.46
CA LEU A 73 9.47 14.46 -20.61
C LEU A 73 9.11 13.05 -20.12
N ILE A 74 8.40 12.96 -18.99
CA ILE A 74 7.98 11.69 -18.39
C ILE A 74 6.53 11.38 -18.77
N SER A 75 5.61 12.33 -18.65
CA SER A 75 4.18 12.07 -18.82
C SER A 75 3.75 11.82 -20.25
N GLN A 76 4.50 12.31 -21.25
CA GLN A 76 4.05 12.39 -22.65
C GLN A 76 2.65 13.04 -22.78
N THR A 77 2.32 13.99 -21.90
CA THR A 77 1.09 14.77 -21.96
C THR A 77 1.37 16.27 -21.83
N VAL A 78 0.42 17.09 -22.28
CA VAL A 78 0.40 18.55 -22.10
C VAL A 78 -0.89 18.90 -21.39
N MET A 79 -0.83 19.85 -20.44
CA MET A 79 -1.99 20.36 -19.69
C MET A 79 -2.85 19.26 -19.06
N SER A 80 -2.24 18.18 -18.60
CA SER A 80 -2.98 17.05 -18.05
C SER A 80 -3.38 17.25 -16.59
N ARG A 81 -4.08 16.27 -16.03
CA ARG A 81 -4.65 16.34 -14.68
C ARG A 81 -3.59 16.54 -13.59
N SER A 82 -3.98 17.27 -12.54
CA SER A 82 -3.33 17.28 -11.22
C SER A 82 -4.16 16.49 -10.21
N ARG A 83 -3.49 15.70 -9.37
CA ARG A 83 -4.14 14.97 -8.27
C ARG A 83 -3.30 15.00 -7.00
N SER A 84 -3.93 15.16 -5.85
CA SER A 84 -3.24 15.07 -4.57
C SER A 84 -2.77 13.64 -4.29
N ILE A 85 -1.60 13.51 -3.68
CA ILE A 85 -0.99 12.23 -3.27
C ILE A 85 -0.81 12.13 -1.75
N THR A 86 -0.87 13.24 -1.02
CA THR A 86 -0.89 13.22 0.45
C THR A 86 -2.20 13.79 0.97
N CYS A 87 -2.63 13.26 2.11
CA CYS A 87 -3.94 13.54 2.70
C CYS A 87 -3.88 13.49 4.22
N VAL A 88 -5.03 13.74 4.85
CA VAL A 88 -5.27 13.59 6.29
C VAL A 88 -6.08 12.31 6.49
N PRO A 89 -5.44 11.18 6.85
CA PRO A 89 -6.10 9.87 6.85
C PRO A 89 -7.21 9.74 7.91
N ASN A 90 -7.14 10.54 8.98
CA ASN A 90 -8.12 10.55 10.07
C ASN A 90 -9.36 11.43 9.77
N VAL A 91 -9.36 12.23 8.70
CA VAL A 91 -10.51 13.06 8.31
C VAL A 91 -11.04 12.57 6.98
N LEU A 92 -12.26 12.03 6.99
CA LEU A 92 -12.88 11.43 5.81
C LEU A 92 -14.04 12.29 5.29
N TRP A 93 -13.98 12.70 4.03
CA TRP A 93 -15.07 13.34 3.32
C TRP A 93 -15.65 12.37 2.29
N LYS A 94 -16.94 12.04 2.44
CA LYS A 94 -17.59 10.94 1.70
C LYS A 94 -16.84 9.60 1.81
N GLY A 95 -16.25 9.32 2.98
CA GLY A 95 -15.50 8.08 3.23
C GLY A 95 -14.08 8.05 2.66
N ILE A 96 -13.58 9.19 2.17
CA ILE A 96 -12.26 9.29 1.52
C ILE A 96 -11.41 10.34 2.24
N PRO A 97 -10.11 10.09 2.47
CA PRO A 97 -9.23 11.04 3.15
C PRO A 97 -9.26 12.44 2.55
N ALA A 98 -9.41 13.42 3.43
CA ALA A 98 -9.44 14.84 3.10
C ALA A 98 -8.06 15.34 2.68
N THR A 99 -8.03 16.29 1.74
CA THR A 99 -6.80 16.99 1.34
C THR A 99 -6.72 18.36 2.01
N ARG A 100 -5.50 18.88 2.16
CA ARG A 100 -5.24 20.14 2.85
C ARG A 100 -4.17 20.96 2.14
N LEU A 101 -4.01 22.21 2.55
CA LEU A 101 -2.82 23.01 2.24
C LEU A 101 -1.57 22.20 2.58
N THR A 102 -0.57 22.29 1.70
CA THR A 102 0.67 21.49 1.68
C THR A 102 0.50 19.99 1.34
N SER A 103 -0.71 19.55 0.98
CA SER A 103 -0.85 18.24 0.32
C SER A 103 -0.05 18.25 -0.99
N LEU A 104 0.83 17.27 -1.15
CA LEU A 104 1.59 17.05 -2.38
C LEU A 104 0.63 16.64 -3.50
N SER A 105 0.96 16.99 -4.73
CA SER A 105 0.21 16.67 -5.95
C SER A 105 1.12 16.12 -7.04
N MET A 106 0.65 15.14 -7.80
CA MET A 106 1.25 14.84 -9.12
C MET A 106 0.54 15.70 -10.17
N GLN A 107 1.29 16.52 -10.89
CA GLN A 107 0.77 17.43 -11.92
C GLN A 107 1.22 17.01 -13.32
N ASN A 108 0.48 17.46 -14.33
CA ASN A 108 0.59 16.99 -15.71
C ASN A 108 0.69 15.44 -15.76
N THR A 109 -0.28 14.77 -15.11
CA THR A 109 -0.31 13.33 -14.85
C THR A 109 0.80 12.80 -13.92
N VAL A 110 2.04 12.69 -14.40
CA VAL A 110 3.20 12.19 -13.64
C VAL A 110 4.48 12.97 -13.96
N ASN A 111 4.37 14.11 -14.64
CA ASN A 111 5.55 14.82 -15.12
C ASN A 111 6.30 15.54 -14.00
N THR A 112 5.55 16.05 -13.03
CA THR A 112 6.12 16.80 -11.92
C THR A 112 5.36 16.56 -10.61
N VAL A 113 6.04 16.82 -9.50
CA VAL A 113 5.47 16.78 -8.16
C VAL A 113 5.38 18.22 -7.64
N GLY A 114 4.17 18.63 -7.32
CA GLY A 114 3.89 19.92 -6.69
C GLY A 114 3.23 19.76 -5.33
N MET A 115 2.67 20.84 -4.84
CA MET A 115 1.83 20.84 -3.64
C MET A 115 0.81 21.98 -3.67
N ARG A 116 -0.25 21.85 -2.86
CA ARG A 116 -1.15 22.98 -2.57
C ARG A 116 -0.39 24.05 -1.80
N VAL A 117 -0.05 25.15 -2.46
CA VAL A 117 0.67 26.28 -1.84
C VAL A 117 -0.30 27.40 -1.46
N VAL A 118 -1.27 27.70 -2.33
CA VAL A 118 -2.28 28.72 -2.03
C VAL A 118 -3.46 28.06 -1.31
N PRO A 119 -3.86 28.55 -0.13
CA PRO A 119 -4.98 27.96 0.61
C PRO A 119 -6.31 28.17 -0.12
N SER A 120 -7.20 27.18 -0.05
CA SER A 120 -8.56 27.32 -0.58
C SER A 120 -9.48 28.16 0.32
N GLN A 121 -9.18 28.18 1.61
CA GLN A 121 -9.94 28.86 2.66
C GLN A 121 -9.08 28.97 3.93
N PHE A 122 -9.48 29.83 4.88
CA PHE A 122 -8.68 30.17 6.07
C PHE A 122 -9.36 29.83 7.41
N LYS A 123 -10.54 29.19 7.41
CA LYS A 123 -11.34 28.93 8.62
C LYS A 123 -11.23 27.50 9.14
N VAL A 124 -11.22 26.51 8.24
CA VAL A 124 -11.29 25.09 8.58
C VAL A 124 -9.90 24.49 8.56
N LEU A 125 -9.39 24.14 9.74
CA LEU A 125 -8.08 23.53 9.92
C LEU A 125 -8.21 22.02 10.11
N LEU A 126 -7.48 21.22 9.32
CA LEU A 126 -7.40 19.77 9.51
C LEU A 126 -6.23 19.39 10.40
N LEU A 127 -6.56 18.81 11.56
CA LEU A 127 -5.62 18.31 12.57
C LEU A 127 -5.36 16.82 12.33
N GLY A 128 -4.09 16.44 12.15
CA GLY A 128 -3.69 15.05 11.90
C GLY A 128 -2.34 14.92 11.18
N GLY A 129 -1.64 13.82 11.41
CA GLY A 129 -0.40 13.49 10.70
C GLY A 129 -0.64 13.34 9.18
N GLY A 130 0.33 13.74 8.36
CA GLY A 130 0.24 13.56 6.92
C GLY A 130 0.30 12.07 6.56
N GLY A 131 -0.68 11.58 5.80
CA GLY A 131 -0.68 10.23 5.24
C GLY A 131 -0.34 10.24 3.75
N ALA A 132 0.51 9.31 3.30
CA ALA A 132 0.66 9.01 1.89
C ALA A 132 -0.65 8.38 1.39
N GLY A 133 -1.39 9.12 0.57
CA GLY A 133 -2.52 8.60 -0.17
C GLY A 133 -1.98 7.66 -1.25
N GLY A 134 -1.97 6.35 -0.96
CA GLY A 134 -1.75 5.34 -1.99
C GLY A 134 -2.64 5.67 -3.17
N GLY A 135 -2.02 5.91 -4.33
CA GLY A 135 -2.72 6.44 -5.49
C GLY A 135 -4.01 5.66 -5.72
N ALA A 136 -5.09 6.35 -6.07
CA ALA A 136 -6.34 5.74 -6.50
C ALA A 136 -6.04 4.76 -7.64
N GLY A 137 -5.79 3.51 -7.27
CA GLY A 137 -5.68 2.40 -8.18
C GLY A 137 -7.03 2.29 -8.89
N LYS A 138 -6.99 2.05 -10.20
CA LYS A 138 -8.14 1.67 -11.01
C LYS A 138 -9.00 0.67 -10.20
N GLY A 139 -10.13 1.16 -9.70
CA GLY A 139 -10.91 0.50 -8.67
C GLY A 139 -12.39 0.84 -8.78
N GLY A 140 -12.96 0.54 -9.94
CA GLY A 140 -14.40 0.32 -10.10
C GLY A 140 -15.23 1.53 -10.51
N LYS A 141 -15.84 1.45 -11.70
CA LYS A 141 -17.18 2.00 -11.91
C LYS A 141 -18.05 1.55 -10.73
N GLY A 142 -18.56 2.52 -9.98
CA GLY A 142 -19.42 2.29 -8.83
C GLY A 142 -20.24 3.54 -8.59
N VAL A 143 -21.23 3.72 -9.46
CA VAL A 143 -22.36 4.63 -9.23
C VAL A 143 -22.83 4.45 -7.80
N SER A 144 -22.96 5.57 -7.09
CA SER A 144 -23.68 5.67 -5.83
C SER A 144 -25.12 5.22 -6.04
N GLY A 145 -25.40 3.95 -5.83
CA GLY A 145 -26.74 3.39 -5.76
C GLY A 145 -27.04 2.99 -4.32
N SER A 146 -27.86 3.79 -3.64
CA SER A 146 -28.59 3.34 -2.45
C SER A 146 -29.64 2.32 -2.93
N GLY A 147 -29.27 1.04 -2.92
CA GLY A 147 -30.13 -0.04 -3.39
C GLY A 147 -29.74 -1.41 -2.81
N PRO A 148 -30.58 -2.45 -2.98
CA PRO A 148 -30.39 -3.78 -2.39
C PRO A 148 -29.04 -4.43 -2.73
N ASP A 149 -28.41 -4.04 -3.84
CA ASP A 149 -27.08 -4.50 -4.25
C ASP A 149 -25.94 -3.98 -3.35
N ALA A 150 -26.08 -2.79 -2.77
CA ALA A 150 -25.09 -2.26 -1.83
C ALA A 150 -25.11 -3.04 -0.51
N ALA A 151 -26.31 -3.38 -0.02
CA ALA A 151 -26.50 -4.22 1.16
C ALA A 151 -25.97 -5.65 0.92
N ARG A 152 -26.25 -6.24 -0.25
CA ARG A 152 -25.72 -7.56 -0.64
C ARG A 152 -24.19 -7.56 -0.73
N LYS A 153 -23.58 -6.50 -1.28
CA LYS A 153 -22.12 -6.34 -1.32
C LYS A 153 -21.52 -6.14 0.07
N ALA A 154 -22.19 -5.41 0.96
CA ALA A 154 -21.77 -5.23 2.35
C ALA A 154 -21.82 -6.57 3.12
N ALA A 155 -22.93 -7.30 3.02
CA ALA A 155 -23.08 -8.63 3.62
C ALA A 155 -22.03 -9.63 3.09
N ALA A 156 -21.72 -9.61 1.78
CA ALA A 156 -20.67 -10.44 1.21
C ALA A 156 -19.27 -10.09 1.76
N ARG A 157 -18.97 -8.80 1.97
CA ARG A 157 -17.70 -8.37 2.59
C ARG A 157 -17.62 -8.82 4.06
N GLU A 158 -18.71 -8.72 4.79
CA GLU A 158 -18.79 -9.16 6.18
C GLU A 158 -18.64 -10.68 6.30
N ALA A 159 -19.34 -11.45 5.48
CA ALA A 159 -19.19 -12.91 5.41
C ALA A 159 -17.74 -13.32 5.08
N LYS A 160 -17.10 -12.63 4.13
CA LYS A 160 -15.69 -12.85 3.80
C LYS A 160 -14.77 -12.52 4.99
N ARG A 161 -15.03 -11.43 5.72
CA ARG A 161 -14.27 -11.06 6.93
C ARG A 161 -14.43 -12.11 8.05
N ALA A 162 -15.64 -12.61 8.25
CA ALA A 162 -15.92 -13.67 9.21
C ALA A 162 -15.22 -14.98 8.84
N GLN A 163 -15.24 -15.35 7.54
CA GLN A 163 -14.51 -16.51 7.03
C GLN A 163 -12.99 -16.37 7.25
N LEU A 164 -12.40 -15.21 6.94
CA LEU A 164 -10.97 -14.95 7.19
C LEU A 164 -10.63 -15.06 8.69
N LYS A 165 -11.50 -14.58 9.57
CA LYS A 165 -11.33 -14.71 11.03
C LYS A 165 -11.35 -16.18 11.48
N ARG A 166 -12.26 -16.98 10.94
CA ARG A 166 -12.30 -18.44 11.19
C ARG A 166 -11.05 -19.15 10.65
N ASN A 167 -10.63 -18.83 9.43
CA ASN A 167 -9.44 -19.43 8.82
C ASN A 167 -8.17 -19.12 9.64
N ARG A 168 -8.03 -17.88 10.14
CA ARG A 168 -6.90 -17.50 11.01
C ARG A 168 -6.91 -18.24 12.34
N ARG A 169 -8.09 -18.38 12.98
CA ARG A 169 -8.21 -19.16 14.23
C ARG A 169 -7.87 -20.63 14.03
N ARG A 170 -8.40 -21.23 12.96
CA ARG A 170 -8.10 -22.62 12.57
C ARG A 170 -6.62 -22.84 12.29
N GLY A 171 -5.97 -21.91 11.56
CA GLY A 171 -4.54 -21.97 11.30
C GLY A 171 -3.70 -21.93 12.58
N ALA A 172 -3.99 -20.97 13.47
CA ALA A 172 -3.28 -20.87 14.74
C ALA A 172 -3.50 -22.08 15.66
N GLN A 173 -4.69 -22.68 15.63
CA GLN A 173 -4.95 -23.92 16.37
C GLN A 173 -4.15 -25.09 15.79
N ARG A 174 -4.14 -25.25 14.45
CA ARG A 174 -3.36 -26.31 13.79
C ARG A 174 -1.86 -26.16 14.06
N GLU A 175 -1.32 -24.94 14.06
CA GLU A 175 0.09 -24.72 14.42
C GLU A 175 0.41 -25.25 15.83
N ARG A 176 -0.47 -25.06 16.81
CA ARG A 176 -0.29 -25.59 18.18
C ARG A 176 -0.40 -27.11 18.24
N GLU A 177 -1.33 -27.69 17.49
CA GLU A 177 -1.50 -29.13 17.41
C GLU A 177 -0.26 -29.79 16.78
N VAL A 178 0.24 -29.25 15.66
CA VAL A 178 1.46 -29.74 15.02
C VAL A 178 2.68 -29.58 15.93
N GLU A 179 2.79 -28.48 16.68
CA GLU A 179 3.86 -28.32 17.67
C GLU A 179 3.80 -29.42 18.74
N ALA A 180 2.61 -29.78 19.22
CA ALA A 180 2.41 -30.85 20.19
C ALA A 180 2.74 -32.23 19.59
N GLU A 181 2.29 -32.51 18.36
CA GLU A 181 2.61 -33.73 17.61
C GLU A 181 4.12 -33.90 17.46
N LEU A 182 4.84 -32.84 17.04
CA LEU A 182 6.29 -32.87 16.88
C LEU A 182 7.02 -33.16 18.20
N LYS A 183 6.53 -32.60 19.32
CA LYS A 183 7.09 -32.90 20.66
C LYS A 183 6.81 -34.34 21.08
N GLN A 184 5.62 -34.86 20.81
CA GLN A 184 5.27 -36.26 21.09
C GLN A 184 6.10 -37.24 20.25
N GLU A 185 6.37 -36.88 18.99
CA GLU A 185 7.30 -37.61 18.13
C GLU A 185 8.75 -37.53 18.62
N GLY A 186 9.08 -36.66 19.58
CA GLY A 186 10.39 -36.53 20.21
C GLY A 186 11.32 -35.52 19.52
N HIS A 187 10.81 -34.68 18.62
CA HIS A 187 11.57 -33.60 18.02
C HIS A 187 11.76 -32.43 19.00
N GLU A 188 12.92 -31.77 18.96
CA GLU A 188 13.16 -30.55 19.73
C GLU A 188 12.63 -29.35 18.97
N VAL A 189 11.60 -28.68 19.50
CA VAL A 189 11.04 -27.45 18.92
C VAL A 189 11.93 -26.27 19.31
N MET A 190 12.66 -25.73 18.34
CA MET A 190 13.61 -24.63 18.54
C MET A 190 12.94 -23.26 18.54
N GLY A 191 11.77 -23.13 17.93
CA GLY A 191 10.98 -21.89 17.92
C GLY A 191 9.80 -21.93 16.96
N THR A 192 8.84 -21.02 17.16
CA THR A 192 7.68 -20.83 16.29
C THR A 192 7.69 -19.43 15.68
N GLN A 193 7.15 -19.32 14.46
CA GLN A 193 7.12 -18.07 13.69
C GLN A 193 8.51 -17.43 13.60
N VAL A 194 9.52 -18.25 13.28
CA VAL A 194 10.94 -17.87 13.23
C VAL A 194 11.23 -17.18 11.91
N SER A 195 11.98 -16.07 11.94
CA SER A 195 12.32 -15.36 10.70
C SER A 195 13.65 -15.85 10.15
N ALA A 196 13.70 -16.09 8.85
CA ALA A 196 14.89 -16.47 8.12
C ALA A 196 15.17 -15.46 7.00
N LYS A 197 16.40 -14.94 6.95
CA LYS A 197 16.90 -14.15 5.84
C LYS A 197 17.42 -15.11 4.79
N THR A 198 16.72 -15.16 3.65
CA THR A 198 17.13 -15.97 2.49
C THR A 198 17.80 -15.06 1.46
N PRO A 199 18.53 -15.61 0.47
CA PRO A 199 19.13 -14.81 -0.62
C PRO A 199 18.10 -14.01 -1.44
N LEU A 200 16.84 -14.44 -1.46
CA LEU A 200 15.77 -13.73 -2.18
C LEU A 200 15.20 -12.59 -1.32
N THR A 201 14.72 -12.93 -0.12
CA THR A 201 14.07 -12.00 0.81
C THR A 201 13.82 -12.70 2.16
N ARG A 202 13.13 -12.04 3.09
CA ARG A 202 12.71 -12.63 4.36
C ARG A 202 11.63 -13.71 4.16
N ARG A 203 11.77 -14.81 4.89
CA ARG A 203 10.79 -15.89 5.06
C ARG A 203 10.49 -16.02 6.56
N VAL A 204 9.22 -16.25 6.91
CA VAL A 204 8.81 -16.62 8.27
C VAL A 204 8.50 -18.11 8.23
N ILE A 205 9.14 -18.90 9.08
CA ILE A 205 8.97 -20.34 9.24
C ILE A 205 7.95 -20.55 10.35
N ASP A 206 6.91 -21.36 10.12
CA ASP A 206 5.86 -21.57 11.12
C ASP A 206 6.41 -22.27 12.37
N ILE A 207 7.13 -23.39 12.19
CA ILE A 207 7.79 -24.11 13.28
C ILE A 207 9.20 -24.54 12.82
N LEU A 208 10.22 -24.26 13.64
CA LEU A 208 11.58 -24.71 13.45
C LEU A 208 11.90 -25.81 14.44
N ILE A 209 12.40 -26.94 13.96
CA ILE A 209 12.74 -28.09 14.80
C ILE A 209 14.18 -28.55 14.56
N LYS A 210 14.73 -29.22 15.57
CA LYS A 210 15.88 -30.10 15.42
C LYS A 210 15.36 -31.55 15.39
N ASP A 211 15.67 -32.22 14.29
CA ASP A 211 15.22 -33.59 14.05
C ASP A 211 15.92 -34.56 15.02
N LYS A 212 15.16 -35.45 15.69
CA LYS A 212 15.72 -36.37 16.70
C LYS A 212 16.62 -37.43 16.09
N ASN A 213 16.30 -37.88 14.87
CA ASN A 213 16.98 -39.00 14.23
C ASN A 213 18.25 -38.53 13.54
N THR A 214 18.20 -37.34 12.94
CA THR A 214 19.33 -36.81 12.14
C THR A 214 20.11 -35.70 12.82
N GLY A 215 19.58 -35.10 13.90
CA GLY A 215 20.15 -33.92 14.56
C GLY A 215 20.12 -32.65 13.72
N LYS A 216 19.56 -32.69 12.50
CA LYS A 216 19.54 -31.58 11.55
C LYS A 216 18.36 -30.64 11.81
N ILE A 217 18.56 -29.37 11.50
CA ILE A 217 17.51 -28.35 11.60
C ILE A 217 16.57 -28.47 10.40
N ARG A 218 15.26 -28.46 10.66
CA ARG A 218 14.19 -28.57 9.65
C ARG A 218 13.12 -27.51 9.90
N ALA A 219 12.58 -26.96 8.82
CA ALA A 219 11.39 -26.11 8.85
C ALA A 219 10.14 -26.95 8.65
N VAL A 220 9.10 -26.70 9.44
CA VAL A 220 7.77 -27.28 9.26
C VAL A 220 6.80 -26.16 8.92
N GLU A 221 6.22 -26.23 7.72
CA GLU A 221 5.13 -25.36 7.28
C GLU A 221 3.81 -26.02 7.62
N VAL A 222 2.92 -25.27 8.26
CA VAL A 222 1.61 -25.79 8.70
C VAL A 222 0.52 -25.29 7.75
N LYS A 223 -0.29 -26.21 7.25
CA LYS A 223 -1.48 -25.89 6.44
C LYS A 223 -2.73 -26.48 7.09
N SER A 224 -3.85 -25.79 6.94
CA SER A 224 -5.15 -26.28 7.42
C SER A 224 -6.25 -25.93 6.43
N GLY A 225 -7.34 -26.71 6.44
CA GLY A 225 -8.54 -26.40 5.66
C GLY A 225 -8.34 -26.37 4.14
N GLY A 226 -7.48 -27.25 3.61
CA GLY A 226 -7.19 -27.34 2.17
C GLY A 226 -6.27 -26.24 1.63
N ALA A 227 -5.71 -25.39 2.51
CA ALA A 227 -4.74 -24.36 2.10
C ALA A 227 -3.48 -25.00 1.48
N ARG A 228 -2.99 -24.42 0.39
CA ARG A 228 -1.77 -24.85 -0.30
C ARG A 228 -0.70 -23.76 -0.24
N ARG A 229 0.58 -24.16 -0.30
CA ARG A 229 1.70 -23.22 -0.42
C ARG A 229 1.65 -22.45 -1.74
N SER A 230 1.89 -21.14 -1.69
CA SER A 230 2.02 -20.33 -2.91
C SER A 230 3.34 -20.58 -3.62
N ALA A 231 3.44 -20.22 -4.91
CA ALA A 231 4.68 -20.35 -5.69
C ALA A 231 5.86 -19.62 -5.04
N THR A 232 5.61 -18.44 -4.49
CA THR A 232 6.61 -17.65 -3.77
C THR A 232 7.07 -18.33 -2.48
N GLN A 233 6.18 -18.98 -1.74
CA GLN A 233 6.58 -19.76 -0.55
C GLN A 233 7.51 -20.92 -0.98
N LYS A 234 7.12 -21.68 -2.00
CA LYS A 234 7.96 -22.79 -2.52
C LYS A 234 9.34 -22.33 -2.99
N ALA A 235 9.43 -21.18 -3.66
CA ALA A 235 10.72 -20.63 -4.13
C ALA A 235 11.63 -20.22 -2.97
N LYS A 236 11.07 -19.61 -1.91
CA LYS A 236 11.82 -19.26 -0.69
C LYS A 236 12.28 -20.50 0.06
N ASP A 237 11.41 -21.50 0.22
CA ASP A 237 11.73 -22.77 0.88
C ASP A 237 12.87 -23.48 0.14
N LYS A 238 12.81 -23.57 -1.20
CA LYS A 238 13.89 -24.12 -2.04
C LYS A 238 15.20 -23.35 -1.91
N ALA A 239 15.14 -22.02 -1.76
CA ALA A 239 16.33 -21.19 -1.54
C ALA A 239 16.97 -21.47 -0.16
N MET A 240 16.16 -21.64 0.89
CA MET A 240 16.66 -22.00 2.24
C MET A 240 17.33 -23.37 2.24
N GLU A 241 16.79 -24.33 1.50
CA GLU A 241 17.33 -25.69 1.42
C GLU A 241 18.65 -25.74 0.61
N SER A 242 18.70 -25.06 -0.54
CA SER A 242 19.86 -25.13 -1.45
C SER A 242 20.99 -24.16 -1.09
N LYS A 243 20.66 -22.90 -0.76
CA LYS A 243 21.63 -21.81 -0.55
C LYS A 243 21.85 -21.47 0.92
N GLY A 244 20.99 -21.98 1.81
CA GLY A 244 20.99 -21.68 3.23
C GLY A 244 20.26 -20.40 3.59
N ALA A 245 20.11 -20.17 4.89
CA ALA A 245 19.50 -18.99 5.46
C ALA A 245 20.10 -18.63 6.82
N GLU A 246 19.98 -17.34 7.18
CA GLU A 246 20.31 -16.82 8.50
C GLU A 246 19.03 -16.66 9.31
N LEU A 247 18.96 -17.28 10.50
CA LEU A 247 17.82 -17.10 11.40
C LEU A 247 17.97 -15.77 12.15
N ILE A 248 16.94 -14.93 12.09
CA ILE A 248 16.95 -13.55 12.59
C ILE A 248 15.70 -13.23 13.43
N GLY A 249 15.82 -12.18 14.25
CA GLY A 249 14.72 -11.61 15.00
C GLY A 249 14.43 -12.30 16.34
N LYS A 250 13.44 -11.76 17.06
CA LYS A 250 13.14 -12.11 18.47
C LYS A 250 12.73 -13.57 18.72
N ASN A 251 12.24 -14.26 17.69
CA ASN A 251 11.79 -15.65 17.77
C ASN A 251 12.88 -16.63 17.28
N ALA A 252 14.06 -16.15 16.89
CA ALA A 252 15.17 -17.05 16.53
C ALA A 252 15.65 -17.84 17.76
N PRO A 253 16.18 -19.06 17.56
CA PRO A 253 16.73 -19.85 18.66
C PRO A 253 17.79 -19.04 19.41
N LYS A 254 17.79 -19.14 20.75
CA LYS A 254 18.76 -18.43 21.60
C LYS A 254 20.18 -18.96 21.45
N GLN A 255 20.32 -20.21 21.01
CA GLN A 255 21.63 -20.81 20.76
C GLN A 255 22.21 -20.23 19.46
N PRO A 256 23.50 -19.82 19.46
CA PRO A 256 24.13 -19.27 18.28
C PRO A 256 24.22 -20.35 17.19
N LEU A 257 23.68 -20.02 16.02
CA LEU A 257 23.63 -20.89 14.86
C LEU A 257 24.42 -20.27 13.69
N PRO A 258 24.99 -21.08 12.78
CA PRO A 258 25.72 -20.56 11.63
C PRO A 258 24.88 -19.61 10.77
N LYS A 259 25.52 -18.62 10.14
CA LYS A 259 24.81 -17.61 9.33
C LYS A 259 24.23 -18.15 8.00
N ASN A 260 24.57 -19.37 7.58
CA ASN A 260 24.11 -19.99 6.33
C ASN A 260 23.71 -21.45 6.52
N ILE A 261 22.67 -21.71 7.31
CA ILE A 261 22.19 -23.08 7.53
C ILE A 261 21.25 -23.50 6.41
N ARG A 262 21.44 -24.69 5.87
CA ARG A 262 20.48 -25.33 4.96
C ARG A 262 19.31 -25.88 5.75
N ILE A 263 18.11 -25.38 5.46
CA ILE A 263 16.89 -25.73 6.21
C ILE A 263 15.88 -26.33 5.23
N PRO A 264 15.79 -27.67 5.11
CA PRO A 264 14.75 -28.32 4.32
C PRO A 264 13.37 -28.05 4.95
N THR A 265 12.34 -27.96 4.10
CA THR A 265 10.97 -27.64 4.54
C THR A 265 10.03 -28.81 4.31
N GLU A 266 9.40 -29.29 5.39
CA GLU A 266 8.32 -30.26 5.37
C GLU A 266 6.97 -29.54 5.51
N VAL A 267 5.90 -30.10 4.93
CA VAL A 267 4.54 -29.57 5.12
C VAL A 267 3.74 -30.54 5.94
N ARG A 268 3.07 -30.04 6.97
CA ARG A 268 2.07 -30.79 7.73
C ARG A 268 0.69 -30.18 7.53
N HIS A 269 -0.28 -31.07 7.33
CA HIS A 269 -1.68 -30.75 7.04
C HIS A 269 -2.55 -30.88 8.30
#